data_AF-A0A7R9DM16-F1
#
_entry.id   AF-A0A7R9DM16-F1
#
_cell.length_a   1.000
_cell.length_b   1.000
_cell.length_c   1.000
_cell.angle_alpha   90.00
_cell.angle_beta   90.00
_cell.angle_gamma   90.00
#
_symmetry.space_group_name_H-M   'P 1'
#
loop_
_entity.id
_entity.type
_entity.pdbx_description
1 polymer ?
#
loop_
_entity_poly.entity_id
_entity_poly.type
_entity_poly.pdbx_seq_one_letter_code
_entity_poly.pdbx_strand_id
1 'polypeptide(L)'
;MSSSYNNSNSEESSSDRNVEIWKIKKLIKSLEMARGNGTSMISLIIPPKDQISRVSKMLADEFGTASNIKSRVNRLSVLGAITSVQHRLKLYTK
;
A
#
# COMPACT_ATOMS: atom_id res chain seq x y z
N MET A 1 -48.51 -18.19 13.62
CA MET A 1 -48.35 -16.81 14.11
C MET A 1 -46.89 -16.42 13.93
N SER A 2 -46.65 -15.48 13.01
CA SER A 2 -45.48 -14.62 12.81
C SER A 2 -44.06 -15.19 12.97
N SER A 3 -43.49 -15.60 11.83
CA SER A 3 -42.05 -15.58 11.56
C SER A 3 -41.65 -14.16 11.15
N SER A 4 -40.76 -13.50 11.89
CA SER A 4 -40.07 -12.25 11.49
C SER A 4 -38.90 -11.95 12.44
N TYR A 5 -37.78 -12.63 12.25
CA TYR A 5 -36.46 -12.13 12.65
C TYR A 5 -35.47 -12.62 11.59
N ASN A 6 -34.91 -11.69 10.81
CA ASN A 6 -33.61 -11.75 10.12
C ASN A 6 -33.60 -10.84 8.86
N ASN A 7 -33.73 -9.52 9.05
CA ASN A 7 -33.49 -8.55 7.96
C ASN A 7 -32.48 -7.45 8.33
N SER A 8 -31.82 -7.52 9.49
CA SER A 8 -30.89 -6.48 9.96
C SER A 8 -29.41 -6.74 9.66
N ASN A 9 -29.01 -7.98 9.36
CA ASN A 9 -27.59 -8.35 9.23
C ASN A 9 -26.98 -8.08 7.83
N SER A 10 -27.81 -7.77 6.84
CA SER A 10 -27.41 -7.53 5.45
C SER A 10 -27.08 -6.06 5.17
N GLU A 11 -27.73 -5.12 5.85
CA GLU A 11 -27.54 -3.67 5.65
C GLU A 11 -26.28 -3.13 6.35
N GLU A 12 -25.84 -3.76 7.42
CA GLU A 12 -24.61 -3.39 8.14
C GLU A 12 -23.36 -3.72 7.28
N SER A 13 -23.37 -4.90 6.65
CA SER A 13 -22.33 -5.36 5.71
C SER A 13 -22.23 -4.49 4.44
N SER A 14 -23.35 -4.00 3.92
CA SER A 14 -23.36 -3.13 2.74
C SER A 14 -22.89 -1.72 3.08
N SER A 15 -23.25 -1.22 4.26
CA SER A 15 -22.77 0.06 4.79
C SER A 15 -21.25 0.07 4.98
N ASP A 16 -20.68 -1.00 5.56
CA ASP A 16 -19.23 -1.16 5.73
C ASP A 16 -18.47 -1.19 4.40
N ARG A 17 -18.98 -1.93 3.40
CA ARG A 17 -18.42 -1.94 2.04
C ARG A 17 -18.46 -0.55 1.40
N ASN A 18 -19.55 0.19 1.57
CA ASN A 18 -19.67 1.54 1.03
C ASN A 18 -18.65 2.50 1.67
N VAL A 19 -18.38 2.35 2.97
CA VAL A 19 -17.33 3.10 3.67
C VAL A 19 -15.94 2.73 3.14
N GLU A 20 -15.64 1.45 2.90
CA GLU A 20 -14.36 1.01 2.32
C GLU A 20 -14.15 1.58 0.92
N ILE A 21 -15.18 1.52 0.05
CA ILE A 21 -15.13 2.10 -1.29
C ILE A 21 -14.86 3.61 -1.21
N TRP A 22 -15.51 4.31 -0.29
CA TRP A 22 -15.28 5.74 -0.10
C TRP A 22 -13.84 6.04 0.38
N LYS A 23 -13.31 5.24 1.31
CA LYS A 23 -11.92 5.36 1.78
C LYS A 23 -10.93 5.18 0.64
N ILE A 24 -11.14 4.17 -0.22
CA ILE A 24 -10.29 3.92 -1.40
C ILE A 24 -10.37 5.10 -2.38
N LYS A 25 -11.58 5.56 -2.74
CA LYS A 25 -11.77 6.71 -3.65
C LYS A 25 -11.09 7.97 -3.12
N LYS A 26 -11.22 8.24 -1.82
CA LYS A 26 -10.57 9.39 -1.16
C LYS A 26 -9.06 9.24 -1.15
N LEU A 27 -8.54 8.04 -0.90
CA LEU A 27 -7.11 7.76 -0.93
C LEU A 27 -6.53 7.99 -2.33
N ILE A 28 -7.15 7.45 -3.38
CA ILE A 28 -6.73 7.66 -4.77
C ILE A 28 -6.67 9.14 -5.09
N LYS A 29 -7.74 9.89 -4.80
CA LYS A 29 -7.79 11.33 -5.04
C LYS A 29 -6.68 12.07 -4.29
N SER A 30 -6.39 11.69 -3.05
CA SER A 30 -5.32 12.31 -2.26
C SER A 30 -3.92 12.01 -2.82
N LEU A 31 -3.70 10.78 -3.32
CA LEU A 31 -2.43 10.37 -3.92
C LEU A 31 -2.22 11.00 -5.30
N GLU A 32 -3.28 11.17 -6.11
CA GLU A 32 -3.21 11.87 -7.40
C GLU A 32 -2.87 13.36 -7.24
N MET A 33 -3.36 13.99 -6.16
CA MET A 33 -3.03 15.38 -5.84
C MET A 33 -1.63 15.53 -5.24
N ALA A 34 -1.06 14.45 -4.67
CA ALA A 34 0.28 14.48 -4.12
C ALA A 34 1.31 14.65 -5.24
N ARG A 35 1.95 15.82 -5.31
CA ARG A 35 3.08 16.07 -6.21
C ARG A 35 4.39 16.00 -5.43
N GLY A 36 5.24 15.03 -5.77
CA GLY A 36 6.62 14.97 -5.30
C GLY A 36 7.58 15.65 -6.27
N ASN A 37 8.75 16.07 -5.78
CA ASN A 37 9.85 16.55 -6.63
C ASN A 37 10.56 15.35 -7.29
N GLY A 38 10.00 14.82 -8.38
CA GLY A 38 10.56 13.69 -9.12
C GLY A 38 10.22 12.31 -8.53
N THR A 39 11.19 11.40 -8.44
CA THR A 39 11.04 10.01 -7.96
C THR A 39 11.02 9.89 -6.44
N SER A 40 10.13 10.63 -5.77
CA SER A 40 10.02 10.63 -4.29
C SER A 40 8.92 9.71 -3.74
N MET A 41 8.18 9.02 -4.61
CA MET A 41 7.05 8.17 -4.23
C MET A 41 7.27 6.74 -4.71
N ILE A 42 7.00 5.79 -3.84
CA ILE A 42 7.03 4.36 -4.13
C ILE A 42 5.65 3.79 -3.81
N SER A 43 5.06 3.11 -4.78
CA SER A 43 3.81 2.36 -4.62
C SER A 43 4.11 0.88 -4.81
N LEU A 44 3.83 0.07 -3.79
CA LEU A 44 4.03 -1.38 -3.82
C LEU A 44 2.67 -2.06 -3.68
N ILE A 45 2.31 -2.90 -4.66
CA ILE A 45 1.10 -3.73 -4.65
C ILE A 45 1.55 -5.18 -4.70
N ILE A 46 1.12 -5.99 -3.73
CA ILE A 46 1.47 -7.41 -3.63
C ILE A 46 0.21 -8.22 -3.89
N PRO A 47 0.17 -9.04 -4.95
CA PRO A 47 -0.98 -9.87 -5.23
C PRO A 47 -1.11 -11.00 -4.19
N PRO A 48 -2.32 -11.51 -3.94
CA PRO A 48 -2.49 -12.67 -3.08
C PRO A 48 -1.72 -13.86 -3.67
N LYS A 49 -1.06 -14.64 -2.80
CA LYS A 49 -0.18 -15.79 -3.12
C LYS A 49 1.27 -15.46 -3.50
N ASP A 50 1.65 -14.18 -3.63
CA ASP A 50 3.07 -13.85 -3.81
C ASP A 50 3.83 -13.97 -2.49
N GLN A 51 5.09 -14.39 -2.56
CA GLN A 51 5.89 -14.62 -1.36
C GLN A 51 6.52 -13.31 -0.88
N ILE A 52 6.37 -13.02 0.43
CA ILE A 52 6.96 -11.85 1.06
C ILE A 52 8.49 -11.82 0.91
N SER A 53 9.13 -13.00 0.93
CA SER A 53 10.57 -13.16 0.70
C SER A 53 11.01 -12.68 -0.68
N ARG A 54 10.23 -12.97 -1.72
CA ARG A 54 10.48 -12.53 -3.09
C ARG A 54 10.42 -11.00 -3.20
N VAL A 55 9.38 -10.40 -2.62
CA VAL A 55 9.21 -8.94 -2.59
C VAL A 55 10.35 -8.28 -1.79
N SER A 56 10.75 -8.88 -0.67
CA SER A 56 11.87 -8.40 0.14
C SER A 56 13.19 -8.42 -0.64
N LYS A 57 13.43 -9.47 -1.42
CA LYS A 57 14.59 -9.56 -2.32
C LYS A 57 14.56 -8.49 -3.40
N MET A 58 13.42 -8.33 -4.09
CA MET A 58 13.23 -7.28 -5.10
C MET A 58 13.55 -5.88 -4.53
N LEU A 59 13.04 -5.57 -3.34
CA LEU A 59 13.34 -4.29 -2.68
C LEU A 59 14.83 -4.12 -2.32
N ALA A 60 15.53 -5.19 -1.97
CA ALA A 60 16.98 -5.15 -1.71
C ALA A 60 17.78 -4.92 -2.99
N ASP A 61 17.39 -5.56 -4.09
CA ASP A 61 18.01 -5.38 -5.41
C ASP A 61 17.79 -3.94 -5.92
N GLU A 62 16.57 -3.40 -5.75
CA GLU A 62 16.24 -2.00 -6.07
C GLU A 62 16.98 -1.01 -5.17
N PHE A 63 17.23 -1.33 -3.90
CA PHE A 63 18.04 -0.52 -3.00
C PHE A 63 19.48 -0.38 -3.52
N GLY A 64 20.07 -1.50 -3.97
CA GLY A 64 21.39 -1.52 -4.60
C GLY A 64 21.43 -0.66 -5.86
N THR A 65 20.44 -0.80 -6.73
CA THR A 65 20.33 -0.01 -7.97
C THR A 65 20.16 1.48 -7.68
N ALA A 66 19.30 1.85 -6.71
CA ALA A 66 19.07 3.22 -6.29
C ALA A 66 20.31 3.91 -5.71
N SER A 67 21.26 3.16 -5.16
CA SER A 67 22.52 3.72 -4.66
C SER A 67 23.37 4.40 -5.75
N ASN A 68 23.18 3.99 -7.02
CA ASN A 68 23.88 4.56 -8.17
C ASN A 68 23.26 5.87 -8.69
N ILE A 69 22.14 6.34 -8.12
CA ILE A 69 21.52 7.61 -8.50
C ILE A 69 22.50 8.77 -8.23
N LYS A 70 22.82 9.55 -9.27
CA LYS A 70 23.81 10.64 -9.19
C LYS A 70 23.35 11.80 -8.29
N SER A 71 22.06 12.15 -8.34
CA SER A 71 21.50 13.22 -7.49
C SER A 71 21.41 12.78 -6.03
N ARG A 72 22.15 13.47 -5.15
CA ARG A 72 22.18 13.14 -3.71
C ARG A 72 20.79 13.18 -3.08
N VAL A 73 20.01 14.23 -3.34
CA VAL A 73 18.68 14.41 -2.75
C VAL A 73 17.74 13.29 -3.20
N ASN A 74 17.72 13.01 -4.50
CA ASN A 74 16.84 11.97 -5.04
C ASN A 74 17.26 10.57 -4.56
N ARG A 75 18.56 10.30 -4.49
CA ARG A 75 19.09 9.06 -3.92
C ARG A 75 18.63 8.87 -2.48
N LEU A 76 18.76 9.88 -1.63
CA LEU A 76 18.32 9.80 -0.23
C LEU A 76 16.81 9.58 -0.11
N SER A 77 16.01 10.26 -0.94
CA SER A 77 14.55 10.08 -0.96
C SER A 77 14.16 8.66 -1.34
N VAL A 78 14.78 8.09 -2.38
CA VAL A 78 14.48 6.73 -2.85
C VAL A 78 14.93 5.69 -1.83
N LEU A 79 16.17 5.77 -1.34
CA LEU A 79 16.70 4.83 -0.35
C LEU A 79 15.86 4.84 0.94
N GLY A 80 15.50 6.03 1.44
CA GLY A 80 14.66 6.16 2.62
C GLY A 80 13.26 5.55 2.44
N ALA A 81 12.64 5.74 1.27
CA ALA A 81 11.36 5.14 0.96
C ALA A 81 11.44 3.61 0.87
N ILE A 82 12.47 3.05 0.23
CA ILE A 82 12.68 1.59 0.15
C ILE A 82 12.88 1.00 1.56
N THR A 83 13.74 1.60 2.39
CA THR A 83 13.95 1.15 3.77
C THR A 83 12.67 1.20 4.60
N SER A 84 11.84 2.23 4.42
CA SER A 84 10.54 2.33 5.09
C SER A 84 9.61 1.17 4.71
N VAL A 85 9.51 0.86 3.42
CA VAL A 85 8.68 -0.25 2.93
C VAL A 85 9.21 -1.59 3.43
N GLN A 86 10.53 -1.82 3.40
CA GLN A 86 11.14 -3.05 3.94
C GLN A 86 10.81 -3.26 5.42
N HIS A 87 10.86 -2.19 6.23
CA HIS A 87 10.47 -2.29 7.64
C HIS A 87 8.99 -2.60 7.82
N ARG A 88 8.10 -1.96 7.05
CA ARG A 88 6.66 -2.27 7.11
C ARG A 88 6.36 -3.69 6.65
N LEU A 89 7.06 -4.18 5.64
CA LEU A 89 6.86 -5.52 5.08
C LEU A 89 7.20 -6.62 6.10
N LYS A 90 8.22 -6.41 6.96
CA LYS A 90 8.58 -7.35 8.05
C LYS A 90 7.46 -7.58 9.07
N LEU A 91 6.50 -6.65 9.19
CA LEU A 91 5.36 -6.79 10.10
C LEU A 91 4.31 -7.78 9.57
N TYR A 92 4.36 -8.14 8.30
CA TYR A 92 3.42 -9.05 7.65
C TYR A 92 4.09 -10.42 7.43
N THR A 93 3.93 -11.32 8.40
CA THR A 93 4.48 -12.70 8.40
C THR A 93 3.43 -13.79 8.17
N LYS A 94 2.22 -13.43 7.72
CA LYS A 94 1.15 -14.38 7.37
C LYS A 94 1.15 -14.70 5.88
#